data_AF-H1W3L6-F1
#
_entry.id   AF-H1W3L6-F1
#
_cell.length_a   1.000
_cell.length_b   1.000
_cell.length_c   1.000
_cell.angle_alpha   90.00
_cell.angle_beta   90.00
_cell.angle_gamma   90.00
#
_symmetry.space_group_name_H-M   'P 1'
#
loop_
_entity.id
_entity.type
_entity.pdbx_description
1 polymer ?
#
loop_
_entity_poly.entity_id
_entity_poly.type
_entity_poly.pdbx_seq_one_letter_code
_entity_poly.pdbx_strand_id
1 'polypeptide(L)'
;MGIFTPGKEKSLAGPVASRLRGGGGSMNRTRIESHVFQVRMSFRRLQRHRAATSFDGEEWKTGRARFNPSFSSKNSWSLVPGVIEDVEVFAGLLRQRAGTDGSWGEVFPLEDLTTNLTIDIIGRAVLDVELNEQTAGPSRFKGHFLDQISRCIVVVNINTWQY
;
A
#
# COMPACT_ATOMS: atom_id res chain seq x y z
N MET A 1 -20.67 2.41 -14.73
CA MET A 1 -19.80 3.59 -14.53
C MET A 1 -20.57 4.58 -13.67
N GLY A 2 -20.17 4.75 -12.41
CA GLY A 2 -20.84 5.63 -11.46
C GLY A 2 -19.77 6.18 -10.52
N ILE A 3 -19.33 7.40 -10.82
CA ILE A 3 -18.30 8.13 -10.09
C ILE A 3 -19.02 8.84 -8.94
N PHE A 4 -18.55 8.64 -7.71
CA PHE A 4 -19.11 9.27 -6.52
C PHE A 4 -18.92 10.79 -6.59
N THR A 5 -19.96 11.52 -6.97
CA THR A 5 -20.09 12.97 -6.84
C THR A 5 -20.57 13.31 -5.42
N PRO A 6 -19.81 14.07 -4.60
CA PRO A 6 -20.31 14.55 -3.33
C PRO A 6 -21.19 15.77 -3.57
N GLY A 7 -22.50 15.55 -3.63
CA GLY A 7 -23.48 16.64 -3.77
C GLY A 7 -24.90 16.11 -3.95
N LYS A 8 -25.75 16.44 -2.97
CA LYS A 8 -27.20 16.14 -2.85
C LYS A 8 -27.53 14.84 -2.11
N GLU A 9 -27.27 14.83 -0.80
CA GLU A 9 -28.07 14.00 0.09
C GLU A 9 -29.41 14.71 0.32
N LYS A 10 -30.49 14.06 -0.12
CA LYS A 10 -31.86 14.56 -0.04
C LYS A 10 -32.30 14.57 1.43
N SER A 11 -32.89 15.69 1.82
CA SER A 11 -33.66 15.88 3.04
C SER A 11 -34.59 14.70 3.33
N LEU A 12 -34.25 13.91 4.35
CA LEU A 12 -35.16 12.99 5.04
C LEU A 12 -35.17 13.37 6.52
N ALA A 13 -35.79 14.50 6.82
CA ALA A 13 -36.16 14.89 8.18
C ALA A 13 -37.70 15.01 8.24
N GLY A 14 -38.35 13.89 8.59
CA GLY A 14 -39.70 13.90 9.17
C GLY A 14 -39.63 14.22 10.67
N PRO A 15 -40.74 14.63 11.31
CA PRO A 15 -40.72 15.58 12.42
C PRO A 15 -40.62 14.89 13.79
N VAL A 16 -39.41 14.55 14.23
CA VAL A 16 -39.15 14.23 15.66
C VAL A 16 -37.75 14.71 16.05
N ALA A 17 -37.57 16.03 16.23
CA ALA A 17 -36.47 16.59 17.04
C ALA A 17 -36.71 18.07 17.37
N SER A 18 -37.95 18.46 17.66
CA SER A 18 -38.24 19.73 18.31
C SER A 18 -38.09 19.58 19.82
N ARG A 19 -36.85 19.53 20.31
CA ARG A 19 -36.48 19.87 21.69
C ARG A 19 -34.98 19.72 21.87
N LEU A 20 -34.32 20.87 21.98
CA LEU A 20 -33.18 21.23 22.83
C LEU A 20 -32.38 22.32 22.11
N ARG A 21 -32.95 23.52 22.19
CA ARG A 21 -32.23 24.78 21.96
C ARG A 21 -31.41 25.03 23.22
N GLY A 22 -30.09 25.06 23.14
CA GLY A 22 -29.25 25.37 24.30
C GLY A 22 -27.76 25.37 24.04
N GLY A 23 -27.24 26.49 23.55
CA GLY A 23 -25.91 27.02 23.91
C GLY A 23 -24.67 26.45 23.18
N GLY A 24 -23.86 27.37 22.64
CA GLY A 24 -22.41 27.19 22.58
C GLY A 24 -21.77 27.21 21.19
N GLY A 25 -21.09 28.32 20.87
CA GLY A 25 -19.85 28.33 20.10
C GLY A 25 -19.94 28.05 18.59
N SER A 26 -19.88 29.11 17.79
CA SER A 26 -19.47 29.03 16.39
C SER A 26 -18.04 28.48 16.30
N MET A 27 -17.89 27.20 15.98
CA MET A 27 -16.60 26.57 15.67
C MET A 27 -16.46 26.48 14.15
N ASN A 28 -15.50 27.23 13.59
CA ASN A 28 -15.27 27.36 12.16
C ASN A 28 -15.16 26.00 11.43
N ARG A 29 -15.88 25.89 10.30
CA ARG A 29 -15.96 24.73 9.40
C ARG A 29 -14.60 24.28 8.82
N THR A 30 -13.57 25.11 8.95
CA THR A 30 -12.20 24.85 8.46
C THR A 30 -11.42 23.82 9.30
N ARG A 31 -11.91 23.42 10.47
CA ARG A 31 -11.19 22.52 11.39
C ARG A 31 -11.52 21.02 11.23
N ILE A 32 -12.51 20.67 10.41
CA ILE A 32 -13.07 19.30 10.36
C ILE A 32 -12.39 18.40 9.31
N GLU A 33 -11.62 18.94 8.35
CA GLU A 33 -11.10 18.15 7.21
C GLU A 33 -9.65 17.62 7.31
N SER A 34 -9.02 17.60 8.48
CA SER A 34 -7.57 17.28 8.57
C SER A 34 -7.20 15.91 9.16
N HIS A 35 -8.07 14.91 9.11
CA HIS A 35 -7.76 13.59 9.65
C HIS A 35 -7.47 12.56 8.55
N VAL A 36 -6.30 12.73 7.94
CA VAL A 36 -5.66 11.73 7.08
C VAL A 36 -4.50 11.11 7.86
N PHE A 37 -4.50 9.79 7.99
CA PHE A 37 -3.38 8.99 8.50
C PHE A 37 -2.12 9.30 7.67
N GLN A 38 -1.11 9.92 8.28
CA GLN A 38 0.15 10.28 7.62
C GLN A 38 1.26 9.34 8.09
N VAL A 39 1.63 8.38 7.24
CA VAL A 39 2.86 7.59 7.42
C VAL A 39 4.03 8.44 6.95
N ARG A 40 4.92 8.83 7.88
CA ARG A 40 6.06 9.72 7.58
C ARG A 40 7.36 8.92 7.52
N MET A 41 7.63 8.27 6.39
CA MET A 41 8.91 7.59 6.20
C MET A 41 10.06 8.61 6.10
N SER A 42 11.10 8.46 6.92
CA SER A 42 12.25 9.37 6.92
C SER A 42 13.42 8.75 6.16
N PHE A 43 13.57 9.15 4.89
CA PHE A 43 14.62 8.67 3.98
C PHE A 43 15.96 9.42 4.11
N ARG A 44 16.32 9.90 5.31
CA ARG A 44 17.48 10.82 5.50
C ARG A 44 18.82 10.29 5.00
N ARG A 45 19.00 8.97 4.84
CA ARG A 45 20.28 8.36 4.40
C ARG A 45 20.31 7.87 2.96
N LEU A 46 19.19 7.83 2.24
CA LEU A 46 19.13 7.08 0.97
C LEU A 46 19.09 7.92 -0.29
N GLN A 47 18.77 9.21 -0.22
CA GLN A 47 18.66 9.99 -1.44
C GLN A 47 19.25 11.38 -1.26
N ARG A 48 20.20 11.75 -2.13
CA ARG A 48 20.58 13.16 -2.36
C ARG A 48 19.40 13.98 -2.91
N HIS A 49 18.32 13.33 -3.33
CA HIS A 49 17.07 13.91 -3.85
C HIS A 49 15.89 13.53 -2.96
N ARG A 50 14.88 14.37 -2.79
CA ARG A 50 13.73 14.05 -1.90
C ARG A 50 12.84 12.95 -2.50
N ALA A 51 12.48 11.96 -1.70
CA ALA A 51 11.43 10.99 -2.03
C ALA A 51 10.03 11.62 -1.91
N ALA A 52 9.05 11.14 -2.68
CA ALA A 52 7.67 11.63 -2.61
C ALA A 52 7.02 11.49 -1.22
N THR A 53 7.49 10.53 -0.43
CA THR A 53 7.12 10.29 0.97
C THR A 53 7.68 11.33 1.95
N SER A 54 8.62 12.16 1.50
CA SER A 54 9.20 13.28 2.26
C SER A 54 8.69 14.65 1.77
N PHE A 55 7.73 14.66 0.84
CA PHE A 55 7.09 15.89 0.38
C PHE A 55 6.03 16.35 1.39
N ASP A 56 5.92 17.66 1.59
CA ASP A 56 4.90 18.28 2.43
C ASP A 56 4.06 19.27 1.58
N GLY A 57 2.82 19.54 1.98
CA GLY A 57 1.97 20.57 1.34
C GLY A 57 1.71 20.36 -0.16
N GLU A 58 2.00 21.38 -0.98
CA GLU A 58 1.78 21.36 -2.43
C GLU A 58 2.70 20.39 -3.18
N GLU A 59 3.91 20.14 -2.67
CA GLU A 59 4.82 19.13 -3.23
C GLU A 59 4.21 17.74 -3.11
N TRP A 60 3.59 17.43 -1.97
CA TRP A 60 2.89 16.16 -1.76
C TRP A 60 1.72 16.01 -2.72
N LYS A 61 0.89 17.05 -2.87
CA LYS A 61 -0.25 17.02 -3.81
C LYS A 61 0.22 16.75 -5.24
N THR A 62 1.28 17.43 -5.66
CA THR A 62 1.87 17.28 -6.99
C THR A 62 2.47 15.89 -7.19
N GLY A 63 3.25 15.40 -6.23
CA GLY A 63 3.86 14.06 -6.27
C GLY A 63 2.80 12.96 -6.30
N ARG A 64 1.78 13.07 -5.45
CA ARG A 64 0.64 12.14 -5.40
C ARG A 64 -0.16 12.17 -6.70
N ALA A 65 -0.45 13.34 -7.26
CA ALA A 65 -1.17 13.45 -8.52
C ALA A 65 -0.43 12.76 -9.67
N ARG A 66 0.90 12.83 -9.70
CA ARG A 66 1.73 12.13 -10.69
C ARG A 66 1.79 10.62 -10.48
N PHE A 67 1.74 10.15 -9.24
CA PHE A 67 1.92 8.73 -8.90
C PHE A 67 0.60 7.93 -8.87
N ASN A 68 -0.53 8.57 -8.52
CA ASN A 68 -1.84 7.91 -8.43
C ASN A 68 -2.29 7.15 -9.69
N PRO A 69 -2.00 7.58 -10.93
CA PRO A 69 -2.38 6.83 -12.13
C PRO A 69 -1.88 5.37 -12.14
N SER A 70 -0.73 5.10 -11.51
CA SER A 70 -0.18 3.74 -11.36
C SER A 70 -1.07 2.82 -10.51
N PHE A 71 -1.98 3.37 -9.70
CA PHE A 71 -2.97 2.62 -8.92
C PHE A 71 -4.39 2.75 -9.49
N SER A 72 -4.52 3.20 -10.74
CA SER A 72 -5.82 3.18 -11.42
C SER A 72 -6.27 1.74 -11.66
N SER A 73 -7.58 1.49 -11.64
CA SER A 73 -8.13 0.15 -11.89
C SER A 73 -7.65 -0.44 -13.22
N LYS A 74 -7.50 0.40 -14.25
CA LYS A 74 -6.97 -0.03 -15.55
C LYS A 74 -5.55 -0.61 -15.41
N ASN A 75 -4.66 0.08 -14.69
CA ASN A 75 -3.29 -0.38 -14.48
C ASN A 75 -3.24 -1.62 -13.56
N SER A 76 -4.11 -1.68 -12.55
CA SER A 76 -4.23 -2.88 -11.72
C SER A 76 -4.64 -4.09 -12.55
N TRP A 77 -5.66 -3.95 -13.40
CA TRP A 77 -6.13 -5.03 -14.26
C TRP A 77 -5.10 -5.50 -15.29
N SER A 78 -4.23 -4.61 -15.79
CA SER A 78 -3.17 -5.03 -16.72
C SER A 78 -2.08 -5.87 -16.04
N LEU A 79 -1.91 -5.75 -14.72
CA LEU A 79 -0.93 -6.54 -13.96
C LEU A 79 -1.45 -7.91 -13.54
N VAL A 80 -2.77 -8.07 -13.40
CA VAL A 80 -3.40 -9.30 -12.88
C VAL A 80 -2.93 -10.57 -13.59
N PRO A 81 -2.85 -10.65 -14.94
CA PRO A 81 -2.43 -11.87 -15.62
C PRO A 81 -1.04 -12.35 -15.18
N GLY A 82 -0.04 -11.45 -15.17
CA GLY A 82 1.31 -11.82 -14.76
C GLY A 82 1.42 -12.11 -13.25
N VAL A 83 0.66 -11.41 -12.40
CA VAL A 83 0.61 -11.73 -10.97
C VAL A 83 0.06 -13.15 -10.74
N ILE A 84 -0.93 -13.59 -11.53
CA ILE A 84 -1.44 -14.95 -11.45
C ILE A 84 -0.35 -15.96 -11.79
N GLU A 85 0.45 -15.71 -12.84
CA GLU A 85 1.58 -16.58 -13.21
C GLU A 85 2.58 -16.74 -12.06
N ASP A 86 2.98 -15.65 -11.38
CA ASP A 86 3.88 -15.74 -10.22
C ASP A 86 3.26 -16.49 -9.04
N VAL A 87 1.96 -16.29 -8.81
CA VAL A 87 1.21 -16.97 -7.73
C VAL A 87 1.06 -18.46 -8.02
N GLU A 88 0.93 -18.86 -9.27
CA GLU A 88 0.92 -20.28 -9.65
C GLU A 88 2.25 -20.96 -9.37
N VAL A 89 3.37 -20.29 -9.67
CA VAL A 89 4.72 -20.76 -9.30
C VAL A 89 4.83 -20.91 -7.78
N PHE A 90 4.42 -19.87 -7.03
CA PHE A 90 4.43 -19.89 -5.58
C PHE A 90 3.60 -21.04 -5.00
N ALA A 91 2.38 -21.23 -5.50
CA ALA A 91 1.51 -22.31 -5.09
C ALA A 91 2.12 -23.68 -5.40
N GLY A 92 2.80 -23.82 -6.55
CA GLY A 92 3.59 -25.01 -6.89
C GLY A 92 4.68 -25.31 -5.85
N LEU A 93 5.46 -24.30 -5.46
CA LEU A 93 6.51 -24.42 -4.45
C LEU A 93 5.98 -24.78 -3.05
N LEU A 94 4.79 -24.27 -2.69
CA LEU A 94 4.12 -24.65 -1.45
C LEU A 94 3.60 -26.09 -1.49
N ARG A 95 3.02 -26.51 -2.60
CA ARG A 95 2.54 -27.90 -2.78
C ARG A 95 3.69 -28.91 -2.69
N GLN A 96 4.86 -28.59 -3.24
CA GLN A 96 6.05 -29.45 -3.13
C GLN A 96 6.54 -29.62 -1.68
N ARG A 97 6.26 -28.64 -0.82
CA ARG A 97 6.62 -28.67 0.60
C ARG A 97 5.51 -29.21 1.49
N ALA A 98 4.31 -29.41 0.96
CA ALA A 98 3.24 -30.10 1.66
C ALA A 98 3.55 -31.60 1.73
N GLY A 99 3.18 -32.25 2.83
CA GLY A 99 3.32 -33.70 2.96
C GLY A 99 2.40 -34.44 2.00
N THR A 100 2.77 -35.66 1.61
CA THR A 100 1.93 -36.51 0.76
C THR A 100 0.89 -37.25 1.61
N ASP A 101 -0.19 -37.71 0.98
CA ASP A 101 -1.14 -38.66 1.60
C ASP A 101 -1.76 -38.19 2.93
N GLY A 102 -1.98 -36.87 3.06
CA GLY A 102 -2.55 -36.28 4.27
C GLY A 102 -1.57 -36.14 5.44
N SER A 103 -0.28 -36.41 5.22
CA SER A 103 0.78 -36.17 6.19
C SER A 103 1.24 -34.70 6.21
N TRP A 104 1.91 -34.31 7.29
CA TRP A 104 2.55 -33.00 7.39
C TRP A 104 3.85 -32.97 6.59
N GLY A 105 4.11 -31.83 5.93
CA GLY A 105 5.38 -31.56 5.27
C GLY A 105 6.46 -31.08 6.24
N GLU A 106 7.64 -30.79 5.69
CA GLU A 106 8.74 -30.18 6.45
C GLU A 106 8.36 -28.76 6.91
N VAL A 107 8.89 -28.35 8.07
CA VAL A 107 8.79 -26.95 8.53
C VAL A 107 9.84 -26.11 7.81
N PHE A 108 9.40 -25.04 7.17
CA PHE A 108 10.29 -24.13 6.43
C PHE A 108 9.94 -22.65 6.70
N PRO A 109 10.90 -21.72 6.52
CA PRO A 109 10.63 -20.29 6.62
C PRO A 109 9.79 -19.81 5.43
N LEU A 110 8.55 -19.41 5.68
CA LEU A 110 7.67 -18.86 4.65
C LEU A 110 8.16 -17.51 4.11
N GLU A 111 8.88 -16.75 4.94
CA GLU A 111 9.42 -15.42 4.60
C GLU A 111 10.28 -15.43 3.34
N ASP A 112 11.12 -16.44 3.13
CA ASP A 112 11.98 -16.49 1.94
C ASP A 112 11.17 -16.67 0.66
N LEU A 113 10.15 -17.55 0.70
CA LEU A 113 9.28 -17.81 -0.45
C LEU A 113 8.41 -16.58 -0.77
N THR A 114 7.82 -15.95 0.25
CA THR A 114 6.99 -14.76 0.05
C THR A 114 7.82 -13.56 -0.36
N THR A 115 9.07 -13.45 0.10
CA THR A 115 10.01 -12.43 -0.37
C THR A 115 10.30 -12.62 -1.86
N ASN A 116 10.60 -13.84 -2.31
CA ASN A 116 10.81 -14.12 -3.73
C ASN A 116 9.59 -13.76 -4.59
N LEU A 117 8.40 -14.20 -4.18
CA LEU A 117 7.14 -13.85 -4.84
C LEU A 117 6.95 -12.32 -4.92
N THR A 118 7.21 -11.62 -3.82
CA THR A 118 7.06 -10.16 -3.77
C THR A 118 8.01 -9.46 -4.73
N ILE A 119 9.26 -9.93 -4.83
CA ILE A 119 10.25 -9.36 -5.74
C ILE A 119 9.88 -9.63 -7.20
N ASP A 120 9.38 -10.82 -7.54
CA ASP A 120 8.90 -11.13 -8.91
C ASP A 120 7.74 -10.20 -9.31
N ILE A 121 6.75 -10.02 -8.41
CA ILE A 121 5.64 -9.08 -8.63
C ILE A 121 6.14 -7.64 -8.81
N ILE A 122 7.09 -7.19 -7.99
CA ILE A 122 7.69 -5.85 -8.12
C ILE A 122 8.45 -5.70 -9.43
N GLY A 123 9.23 -6.71 -9.82
CA GLY A 123 9.96 -6.76 -11.08
C GLY A 123 9.01 -6.56 -12.26
N ARG A 124 7.91 -7.31 -12.30
CA ARG A 124 6.91 -7.16 -13.36
C ARG A 124 6.19 -5.82 -13.29
N ALA A 125 5.70 -5.42 -12.12
CA ALA A 125 4.82 -4.26 -11.98
C ALA A 125 5.53 -2.91 -12.12
N VAL A 126 6.80 -2.83 -11.72
CA VAL A 126 7.56 -1.57 -11.66
C VAL A 126 8.62 -1.49 -12.74
N LEU A 127 9.28 -2.61 -13.05
CA LEU A 127 10.42 -2.65 -13.97
C LEU A 127 10.08 -3.26 -15.32
N ASP A 128 8.91 -3.90 -15.46
CA ASP A 128 8.52 -4.68 -16.64
C ASP A 128 9.55 -5.78 -16.96
N VAL A 129 10.07 -6.44 -15.92
CA VAL A 129 11.09 -7.50 -16.02
C VAL A 129 10.68 -8.72 -15.19
N GLU A 130 10.87 -9.91 -15.75
CA GLU A 130 10.71 -11.19 -15.06
C GLU A 130 12.03 -11.57 -14.37
N LEU A 131 12.08 -11.37 -13.05
CA LEU A 131 13.29 -11.65 -12.25
C LEU A 131 13.47 -13.14 -11.93
N ASN A 132 12.37 -13.89 -11.90
CA ASN A 132 12.34 -15.33 -11.63
C ASN A 132 13.04 -15.70 -10.30
N GLU A 133 12.89 -14.88 -9.26
CA GLU A 133 13.50 -15.09 -7.95
C GLU A 133 13.03 -16.38 -7.27
N GLN A 134 11.79 -16.78 -7.54
CA GLN A 134 11.20 -18.00 -6.99
C GLN A 134 11.87 -19.30 -7.49
N THR A 135 12.50 -19.28 -8.68
CA THR A 135 13.03 -20.49 -9.33
C THR A 135 14.52 -20.40 -9.68
N ALA A 136 15.03 -19.20 -9.98
CA ALA A 136 16.39 -18.96 -10.46
C ALA A 136 17.17 -17.90 -9.64
N GLY A 137 16.60 -17.39 -8.55
CA GLY A 137 17.22 -16.39 -7.69
C GLY A 137 18.40 -16.91 -6.85
N PRO A 138 19.12 -16.02 -6.11
CA PRO A 138 18.84 -14.58 -5.99
C PRO A 138 19.48 -13.75 -7.12
N SER A 139 18.72 -12.85 -7.74
CA SER A 139 19.31 -11.88 -8.69
C SER A 139 20.08 -10.77 -7.96
N ARG A 140 20.91 -10.03 -8.73
CA ARG A 140 21.58 -8.82 -8.23
C ARG A 140 20.57 -7.75 -7.79
N PHE A 141 19.41 -7.68 -8.46
CA PHE A 141 18.37 -6.72 -8.10
C PHE A 141 17.84 -7.00 -6.69
N LYS A 142 17.45 -8.24 -6.38
CA LYS A 142 16.98 -8.63 -5.05
C LYS A 142 17.99 -8.27 -3.97
N GLY A 143 19.26 -8.62 -4.16
CA GLY A 143 20.32 -8.35 -3.19
C GLY A 143 20.45 -6.86 -2.87
N HIS A 144 20.52 -6.01 -3.89
CA HIS A 144 20.59 -4.56 -3.69
C HIS A 144 19.29 -3.97 -3.14
N PHE A 145 18.14 -4.45 -3.59
CA PHE A 145 16.84 -3.95 -3.16
C PHE A 145 16.60 -4.18 -1.67
N LEU A 146 16.86 -5.40 -1.18
CA LEU A 146 16.75 -5.72 0.24
C LEU A 146 17.79 -4.97 1.08
N ASP A 147 19.01 -4.79 0.59
CA ASP A 147 20.02 -3.94 1.23
C ASP A 147 19.53 -2.49 1.38
N GLN A 148 18.92 -1.91 0.34
CA GLN A 148 18.34 -0.56 0.43
C GLN A 148 17.18 -0.50 1.43
N ILE A 149 16.28 -1.48 1.44
CA ILE A 149 15.17 -1.53 2.40
C ILE A 149 15.68 -1.60 3.84
N SER A 150 16.70 -2.42 4.11
CA SER A 150 17.26 -2.54 5.47
C SER A 150 17.84 -1.24 6.00
N ARG A 151 18.19 -0.30 5.11
CA ARG A 151 18.72 1.03 5.43
C ARG A 151 17.62 2.11 5.52
N CYS A 152 16.38 1.79 5.14
CA CYS A 152 15.23 2.68 5.32
C CYS A 152 14.77 2.69 6.78
N ILE A 153 14.70 3.86 7.40
CA ILE A 153 14.06 4.03 8.71
C ILE A 153 12.60 4.43 8.48
N VAL A 154 11.68 3.53 8.82
CA VAL A 154 10.25 3.83 8.84
C VAL A 154 9.91 4.46 10.18
N VAL A 155 9.73 5.78 10.20
CA VAL A 155 9.16 6.46 11.37
C VAL A 155 7.65 6.47 11.20
N VAL A 156 6.95 5.54 11.87
CA VAL A 156 5.49 5.62 11.96
C VAL A 156 5.16 6.66 13.03
N ASN A 157 4.70 7.83 12.62
CA ASN A 157 4.21 8.82 13.57
C ASN A 157 2.73 8.52 13.90
N ILE A 158 2.54 7.60 14.83
CA ILE A 158 1.22 7.35 15.42
C ILE A 158 1.00 8.50 16.41
N ASN A 159 0.41 9.61 15.95
CA ASN A 159 -0.17 10.57 16.88
C ASN A 159 -1.34 9.86 17.56
N THR A 160 -1.03 9.21 18.69
CA THR A 160 -1.98 8.71 19.66
C THR A 160 -2.74 9.91 20.21
N TRP A 161 -4.04 9.91 19.94
CA TRP A 161 -5.05 10.79 20.53
C TRP A 161 -4.74 11.10 22.00
N GLN A 162 -4.33 12.34 22.26
CA GLN A 162 -4.37 12.97 23.57
C GLN A 162 -5.23 14.23 23.43
N TYR A 163 -6.44 14.13 23.98
CA TYR A 163 -7.53 15.11 24.13
C TYR A 163 -8.43 15.41 22.94
#